data_AF-A0A976QEH1-F1
#
_entry.id   AF-A0A976QEH1-F1
#
_cell.length_a   1.000
_cell.length_b   1.000
_cell.length_c   1.000
_cell.angle_alpha   90.00
_cell.angle_beta   90.00
_cell.angle_gamma   90.00
#
_symmetry.space_group_name_H-M   'P 1'
#
loop_
_entity.id
_entity.type
_entity.pdbx_description
1 polymer ?
#
loop_
_entity_poly.entity_id
_entity_poly.type
_entity_poly.pdbx_seq_one_letter_code
_entity_poly.pdbx_strand_id
1 'polypeptide(L)'
;MKLINGLSIALAVFTLVLTIVFFGWWIMKDSVVFGSEKFDQVKWMQSATSIATECKRGDMAYDLQKNILARGSSKESVALLLGRPSFEDGPAIEYDLGKCMHVYHGLLIFFDENNRLLNSRISSH
;
A
#
# COMPACT_ATOMS: atom_id res chain seq x y z
N MET A 1 -1.44 -4.57 50.10
CA MET A 1 -1.32 -5.67 49.10
C MET A 1 -2.53 -5.78 48.18
N LYS A 2 -3.77 -5.94 48.66
CA LYS A 2 -4.97 -6.07 47.78
C LYS A 2 -5.19 -4.89 46.81
N LEU A 3 -5.00 -3.65 47.28
CA LEU A 3 -5.13 -2.43 46.45
C LEU A 3 -4.08 -2.34 45.35
N ILE A 4 -2.82 -2.66 45.66
CA ILE A 4 -1.71 -2.62 44.70
C ILE A 4 -1.93 -3.69 43.62
N ASN A 5 -2.33 -4.90 44.01
CA ASN A 5 -2.62 -5.98 43.05
C ASN A 5 -3.82 -5.62 42.15
N GLY A 6 -4.87 -5.00 42.69
CA GLY A 6 -6.02 -4.54 41.91
C GLY A 6 -5.64 -3.46 40.89
N LEU A 7 -4.82 -2.48 41.30
CA LEU A 7 -4.30 -1.44 40.40
C LEU A 7 -3.41 -2.03 39.31
N SER A 8 -2.54 -2.98 39.65
CA SER A 8 -1.67 -3.65 38.69
C SER A 8 -2.46 -4.44 37.65
N ILE A 9 -3.53 -5.13 38.06
CA ILE A 9 -4.42 -5.85 37.13
C ILE A 9 -5.15 -4.87 36.22
N ALA A 10 -5.71 -3.78 36.76
CA ALA A 10 -6.39 -2.76 35.97
C ALA A 10 -5.45 -2.12 34.94
N LEU A 11 -4.22 -1.80 35.33
CA LEU A 11 -3.21 -1.26 34.43
C LEU A 11 -2.83 -2.27 33.33
N ALA A 12 -2.65 -3.55 33.68
CA ALA A 12 -2.32 -4.59 32.73
C ALA A 12 -3.44 -4.83 31.69
N VAL A 13 -4.70 -4.80 32.13
CA VAL A 13 -5.85 -4.91 31.20
C VAL A 13 -5.91 -3.67 30.30
N PHE A 14 -5.70 -2.48 30.85
CA PHE A 14 -5.72 -1.24 30.08
C PHE A 14 -4.60 -1.20 29.02
N THR A 15 -3.37 -1.60 29.37
CA THR A 15 -2.27 -1.69 28.41
C THR A 15 -2.51 -2.76 27.36
N LEU A 16 -3.12 -3.90 27.72
CA LEU A 16 -3.52 -4.93 26.77
C LEU A 16 -4.56 -4.40 25.76
N VAL A 17 -5.58 -3.68 26.22
CA VAL A 17 -6.59 -3.09 25.33
C VAL A 17 -5.96 -2.04 24.42
N LEU A 18 -5.12 -1.16 24.96
CA LEU A 18 -4.41 -0.15 24.16
C LEU A 18 -3.52 -0.79 23.10
N THR A 19 -2.76 -1.83 23.44
CA THR A 19 -1.92 -2.53 22.46
C THR A 19 -2.76 -3.19 21.37
N ILE A 20 -3.88 -3.83 21.70
CA ILE A 20 -4.78 -4.41 20.69
C ILE A 20 -5.34 -3.32 19.75
N VAL A 21 -5.83 -2.20 20.30
CA VAL A 21 -6.38 -1.09 19.50
C VAL A 21 -5.31 -0.46 18.62
N PHE A 22 -4.12 -0.24 19.17
CA PHE A 22 -2.95 0.25 18.43
C PHE A 22 -2.60 -0.71 17.29
N PHE A 23 -2.21 -1.95 17.57
CA PHE A 23 -1.82 -2.86 16.49
C PHE A 23 -2.95 -3.15 15.49
N GLY A 24 -4.21 -3.18 15.94
CA GLY A 24 -5.37 -3.29 15.06
C GLY A 24 -5.50 -2.12 14.07
N TRP A 25 -5.36 -0.87 14.56
CA TRP A 25 -5.36 0.31 13.69
C TRP A 25 -4.20 0.28 12.69
N TRP A 26 -2.99 -0.12 13.13
CA TRP A 26 -1.83 -0.18 12.25
C TRP A 26 -1.96 -1.19 11.12
N ILE A 27 -2.66 -2.30 11.34
CA ILE A 27 -2.94 -3.30 10.29
C ILE A 27 -4.00 -2.80 9.31
N MET A 28 -5.03 -2.11 9.81
CA MET A 28 -6.15 -1.65 8.98
C MET A 28 -5.87 -0.36 8.21
N LYS A 29 -4.95 0.49 8.69
CA LYS A 29 -4.71 1.83 8.14
C LYS A 29 -4.50 1.81 6.62
N ASP A 30 -3.79 0.82 6.09
CA ASP A 30 -3.46 0.78 4.66
C ASP A 30 -4.70 0.52 3.80
N SER A 31 -5.62 -0.36 4.23
CA SER A 31 -6.90 -0.59 3.55
C SER A 31 -7.86 0.59 3.65
N VAL A 32 -7.74 1.41 4.70
CA VAL A 32 -8.55 2.62 4.88
C VAL A 32 -7.98 3.79 4.07
N VAL A 33 -6.66 3.87 3.92
CA VAL A 33 -5.95 4.96 3.21
C VAL A 33 -5.93 4.73 1.70
N PHE A 34 -5.73 3.50 1.25
CA PHE A 34 -5.58 3.12 -0.15
C PHE A 34 -6.79 2.36 -0.69
N GLY A 35 -7.95 2.57 -0.07
CA GLY A 35 -9.21 1.98 -0.49
C GLY A 35 -9.24 0.45 -0.51
N SER A 36 -10.37 -0.07 -1.01
CA SER A 36 -10.61 -1.50 -1.22
C SER A 36 -11.11 -1.78 -2.63
N GLU A 37 -10.81 -0.89 -3.57
CA GLU A 37 -11.25 -1.08 -4.94
C GLU A 37 -10.44 -2.18 -5.63
N LYS A 38 -11.13 -2.98 -6.43
CA LYS A 38 -10.47 -3.98 -7.27
C LYS A 38 -9.73 -3.29 -8.40
N PHE A 39 -8.60 -3.86 -8.80
CA PHE A 39 -7.85 -3.36 -9.92
C PHE A 39 -8.69 -3.41 -11.21
N ASP A 40 -8.85 -2.24 -11.82
CA ASP A 40 -9.41 -2.05 -13.15
C ASP A 40 -8.38 -1.33 -14.02
N GLN A 41 -7.91 -2.00 -15.07
CA GLN A 41 -6.87 -1.48 -15.95
C GLN A 41 -7.30 -0.18 -16.66
N VAL A 42 -8.56 -0.07 -17.08
CA VAL A 42 -9.06 1.11 -17.78
C VAL A 42 -9.12 2.29 -16.81
N LYS A 43 -9.66 2.07 -15.61
CA LYS A 43 -9.71 3.08 -14.55
C LYS A 43 -8.29 3.51 -14.15
N TRP A 44 -7.37 2.56 -13.98
CA TRP A 44 -5.97 2.82 -13.67
C TRP A 44 -5.27 3.73 -14.68
N MET A 45 -5.51 3.47 -15.97
CA MET A 45 -4.95 4.26 -17.07
C MET A 45 -5.58 5.66 -17.16
N GLN A 46 -6.90 5.78 -16.99
CA GLN A 46 -7.59 7.07 -16.99
C GLN A 46 -7.22 7.96 -15.79
N SER A 47 -7.02 7.32 -14.63
CA SER A 47 -6.58 7.98 -13.40
C SER A 47 -5.19 8.61 -13.50
N ALA A 48 -4.34 8.16 -14.43
CA ALA A 48 -2.99 8.72 -14.67
C ALA A 48 -3.02 10.19 -15.08
N THR A 49 -4.02 10.57 -15.88
CA THR A 49 -4.09 11.86 -16.57
C THR A 49 -4.98 12.88 -15.87
N SER A 50 -5.80 12.42 -14.92
CA SER A 50 -6.66 13.34 -14.16
C SER A 50 -5.79 14.12 -13.18
N ILE A 51 -6.13 15.40 -12.90
CA ILE A 51 -5.62 16.20 -11.75
C ILE A 51 -6.74 16.48 -10.70
N ALA A 52 -8.01 16.18 -11.04
CA ALA A 52 -9.19 16.49 -10.22
C ALA A 52 -9.38 15.72 -8.89
N THR A 53 -9.00 14.43 -8.80
CA THR A 53 -9.24 13.59 -7.61
C THR A 53 -8.01 13.45 -6.70
N GLU A 54 -8.16 13.51 -5.38
CA GLU A 54 -7.10 13.05 -4.48
C GLU A 54 -7.10 11.50 -4.48
N CYS A 55 -5.93 10.85 -4.41
CA CYS A 55 -5.74 9.37 -4.34
C CYS A 55 -6.22 8.47 -5.52
N LYS A 56 -6.19 8.94 -6.77
CA LYS A 56 -6.82 8.27 -7.95
C LYS A 56 -6.45 6.82 -8.23
N ARG A 57 -5.19 6.49 -7.97
CA ARG A 57 -4.61 5.17 -8.21
C ARG A 57 -4.36 4.44 -6.90
N GLY A 58 -4.31 5.18 -5.78
CA GLY A 58 -4.14 4.63 -4.45
C GLY A 58 -5.21 3.60 -4.12
N ASP A 59 -6.48 3.88 -4.45
CA ASP A 59 -7.63 2.99 -4.19
C ASP A 59 -7.50 1.56 -4.74
N MET A 60 -6.71 1.40 -5.81
CA MET A 60 -6.45 0.10 -6.47
C MET A 60 -5.04 -0.45 -6.16
N ALA A 61 -4.15 0.37 -5.60
CA ALA A 61 -2.76 -0.01 -5.35
C ALA A 61 -2.65 -1.18 -4.35
N TYR A 62 -3.56 -1.23 -3.38
CA TYR A 62 -3.61 -2.31 -2.40
C TYR A 62 -4.01 -3.65 -3.05
N ASP A 63 -5.02 -3.65 -3.94
CA ASP A 63 -5.43 -4.86 -4.68
C ASP A 63 -4.32 -5.33 -5.64
N LEU A 64 -3.64 -4.38 -6.30
CA LEU A 64 -2.49 -4.67 -7.13
C LEU A 64 -1.39 -5.40 -6.35
N GLN A 65 -0.99 -4.85 -5.20
CA GLN A 65 0.06 -5.45 -4.36
C GLN A 65 -0.32 -6.84 -3.87
N LYS A 66 -1.59 -7.07 -3.54
CA LYS A 66 -2.04 -8.29 -2.88
C LYS A 66 -2.42 -9.42 -3.84
N ASN A 67 -3.08 -9.10 -4.96
CA ASN A 67 -3.76 -10.08 -5.79
C ASN A 67 -3.23 -10.15 -7.23
N ILE A 68 -2.60 -9.09 -7.74
CA ILE A 68 -2.25 -8.99 -9.16
C ILE A 68 -0.74 -9.07 -9.41
N LEU A 69 0.06 -8.37 -8.59
CA LEU A 69 1.52 -8.36 -8.68
C LEU A 69 2.11 -9.64 -8.07
N ALA A 70 1.95 -10.75 -8.78
CA ALA A 70 2.52 -12.03 -8.39
C ALA A 70 4.05 -12.02 -8.58
N ARG A 71 4.78 -12.49 -7.56
CA ARG A 71 6.24 -12.70 -7.65
C ARG A 71 6.59 -13.57 -8.85
N GLY A 72 7.64 -13.20 -9.56
CA GLY A 72 8.11 -13.90 -10.76
C GLY A 72 7.51 -13.40 -12.08
N SER A 73 6.49 -12.54 -12.04
CA SER A 73 5.91 -11.89 -13.23
C SER A 73 6.96 -11.08 -13.97
N SER A 74 6.96 -11.10 -15.31
CA SER A 74 7.93 -10.34 -16.08
C SER A 74 7.65 -8.83 -16.03
N LYS A 75 8.70 -8.02 -16.09
CA LYS A 75 8.60 -6.55 -16.15
C LYS A 75 7.72 -6.09 -17.31
N GLU A 76 7.78 -6.77 -18.46
CA GLU A 76 6.95 -6.47 -19.63
C GLU A 76 5.48 -6.77 -19.36
N SER A 77 5.18 -7.87 -18.67
CA SER A 77 3.80 -8.21 -18.29
C SER A 77 3.21 -7.18 -17.34
N VAL A 78 4.02 -6.70 -16.38
CA VAL A 78 3.63 -5.63 -15.45
C VAL A 78 3.44 -4.30 -16.21
N ALA A 79 4.32 -3.96 -17.13
CA ALA A 79 4.22 -2.75 -17.94
C ALA A 79 3.04 -2.78 -18.91
N LEU A 80 2.69 -3.94 -19.46
CA LEU A 80 1.48 -4.12 -20.28
C LEU A 80 0.21 -3.91 -19.46
N LEU A 81 0.23 -4.34 -18.20
CA LEU A 81 -0.92 -4.22 -17.30
C LEU A 81 -1.09 -2.78 -16.77
N LEU A 82 -0.01 -2.19 -16.25
CA LEU A 82 -0.04 -0.91 -15.53
C LEU A 82 0.26 0.29 -16.43
N GLY A 83 0.68 0.05 -17.67
CA GLY A 83 1.16 1.07 -18.58
C GLY A 83 2.53 1.61 -18.20
N ARG A 84 2.85 2.79 -18.74
CA ARG A 84 4.15 3.44 -18.54
C ARG A 84 4.33 3.86 -17.07
N PRO A 85 5.47 3.52 -16.43
CA PRO A 85 5.76 3.99 -15.07
C PRO A 85 6.01 5.50 -15.04
N SER A 86 5.78 6.10 -13.87
CA SER A 86 6.07 7.52 -13.63
C SER A 86 7.58 7.76 -13.51
N PHE A 87 8.29 6.81 -12.91
CA PHE A 87 9.74 6.84 -12.76
C PHE A 87 10.32 5.43 -12.92
N GLU A 88 11.53 5.35 -13.47
CA GLU A 88 12.24 4.10 -13.72
C GLU A 88 13.71 4.31 -13.38
N ASP A 89 14.23 3.50 -12.46
CA ASP A 89 15.62 3.52 -12.01
C ASP A 89 16.16 2.09 -11.92
N GLY A 90 16.84 1.68 -13.00
CA GLY A 90 17.44 0.36 -13.15
C GLY A 90 16.45 -0.80 -12.86
N PRO A 91 16.64 -1.57 -11.76
CA PRO A 91 15.79 -2.69 -11.41
C PRO A 91 14.48 -2.27 -10.71
N ALA A 92 14.22 -0.98 -10.50
CA ALA A 92 13.01 -0.49 -9.85
C ALA A 92 12.19 0.40 -10.78
N ILE A 93 10.87 0.26 -10.73
CA ILE A 93 9.93 1.20 -11.37
C ILE A 93 8.95 1.71 -10.33
N GLU A 94 8.46 2.93 -10.53
CA GLU A 94 7.50 3.57 -9.65
C GLU A 94 6.31 4.12 -10.43
N TYR A 95 5.11 3.86 -9.91
CA TYR A 95 3.86 4.43 -10.39
C TYR A 95 3.33 5.42 -9.36
N ASP A 96 3.10 6.66 -9.79
CA ASP A 96 2.47 7.67 -8.95
C ASP A 96 1.02 7.28 -8.63
N LEU A 97 0.69 7.26 -7.33
CA LEU A 97 -0.65 6.98 -6.81
C LEU A 97 -1.47 8.26 -6.58
N GLY A 98 -0.81 9.41 -6.60
CA GLY A 98 -1.34 10.72 -6.27
C GLY A 98 -1.28 11.03 -4.77
N LYS A 99 -1.98 12.10 -4.37
CA LYS A 99 -2.05 12.57 -3.00
C LYS A 99 -3.15 11.84 -2.24
N CYS A 100 -2.81 10.97 -1.29
CA CYS A 100 -3.75 10.28 -0.40
C CYS A 100 -3.56 10.81 1.02
N MET A 101 -4.65 11.13 1.73
CA MET A 101 -4.57 11.59 3.14
C MET A 101 -3.54 12.74 3.35
N HIS A 102 -3.46 13.67 2.38
CA HIS A 102 -2.52 14.80 2.33
C HIS A 102 -1.05 14.53 1.98
N VAL A 103 -0.66 13.27 1.76
CA VAL A 103 0.72 12.86 1.45
C VAL A 103 0.78 12.27 0.04
N TYR A 104 1.89 12.44 -0.69
CA TYR A 104 2.04 11.82 -2.00
C TYR A 104 2.48 10.37 -1.84
N HIS A 105 1.90 9.47 -2.63
CA HIS A 105 2.22 8.06 -2.56
C HIS A 105 2.65 7.52 -3.92
N GLY A 106 3.55 6.54 -3.89
CA GLY A 106 4.03 5.83 -5.07
C GLY A 106 4.01 4.32 -4.86
N LEU A 107 3.69 3.57 -5.91
CA LEU A 107 3.83 2.12 -5.95
C LEU A 107 5.17 1.77 -6.58
N LEU A 108 6.13 1.35 -5.74
CA LEU A 108 7.44 0.89 -6.20
C LEU A 108 7.40 -0.62 -6.42
N ILE A 109 7.92 -1.05 -7.56
CA ILE A 109 8.02 -2.44 -7.97
C ILE A 109 9.49 -2.74 -8.27
N PHE A 110 10.02 -3.79 -7.65
CA PHE A 110 11.40 -4.22 -7.76
C PHE A 110 11.50 -5.50 -8.60
N PHE A 111 12.47 -5.52 -9.50
CA PHE A 111 12.78 -6.65 -10.37
C PHE A 111 14.17 -7.22 -10.07
N ASP A 112 14.37 -8.49 -10.42
CA ASP A 112 15.69 -9.13 -10.43
C ASP A 112 16.47 -8.85 -11.73
N GLU A 113 17.68 -9.40 -11.83
CA GLU A 113 18.52 -9.30 -13.03
C GLU A 113 17.90 -9.97 -14.27
N ASN A 114 16.91 -10.85 -14.09
CA ASN A 114 16.16 -11.51 -15.16
C ASN A 114 14.85 -10.78 -15.48
N ASN A 115 14.67 -9.54 -15.01
CA ASN A 115 13.45 -8.73 -15.17
C ASN A 115 12.19 -9.38 -14.60
N ARG A 116 12.31 -10.15 -13.51
CA ARG A 116 11.18 -10.77 -12.80
C ARG A 116 10.86 -10.04 -11.52
N LEU A 117 9.57 -9.88 -11.24
CA LEU A 117 9.06 -9.18 -10.06
C LEU A 117 9.52 -9.89 -8.79
N LEU A 118 10.32 -9.21 -7.97
CA LEU A 118 10.76 -9.66 -6.65
C LEU A 118 9.77 -9.23 -5.57
N ASN A 119 9.40 -7.95 -5.59
CA ASN A 119 8.57 -7.34 -4.56
C ASN A 119 7.90 -6.05 -5.05
N SER A 120 6.85 -5.64 -4.36
CA SER A 120 6.18 -4.34 -4.54
C SER A 120 5.87 -3.70 -3.19
N ARG A 121 6.11 -2.40 -3.06
CA ARG A 121 5.81 -1.62 -1.85
C ARG A 121 5.10 -0.32 -2.21
N ILE A 122 4.20 0.12 -1.34
CA ILE A 122 3.66 1.48 -1.39
C ILE A 122 4.58 2.37 -0.54
N SER A 123 5.13 3.41 -1.15
CA SER A 123 5.94 4.44 -0.49
C SER A 123 5.15 5.72 -0.33
N SER A 124 5.50 6.49 0.68
CA SER A 124 5.02 7.86 0.93
C SER A 124 6.17 8.84 0.75
N HIS A 125 5.92 9.96 0.08
CA HIS A 125 6.86 11.06 -0.14
C HIS A 125 6.40 12.32 0.59
#